data_AF-A0A972MXE1-F1
#
_entry.id   AF-A0A972MXE1-F1
#
_cell.length_a   1.000
_cell.length_b   1.000
_cell.length_c   1.000
_cell.angle_alpha   90.00
_cell.angle_beta   90.00
_cell.angle_gamma   90.00
#
_symmetry.space_group_name_H-M   'P 1'
#
loop_
_entity.id
_entity.type
_entity.pdbx_description
1 polymer ?
#
loop_
_entity_poly.entity_id
_entity_poly.type
_entity_poly.pdbx_seq_one_letter_code
_entity_poly.pdbx_strand_id
1 'polypeptide(L)'
;MKKERSVFNVVTTHILTTSVVIPFFGLLIGYMINKSLSTTLNQTEVLLIKDIVFIIFFFFGVRYSLSYIDKTITVKDPKNSLRFSLIVFGLLMVMIFFLNVLAYPNTLNTIYNIAFFGIIFILFYIPTKRYFTNLLSTLP
;
A
#
# COMPACT_ATOMS: atom_id res chain seq x y z
N MET A 1 7.66 25.85 -7.73
CA MET A 1 6.75 26.20 -6.62
C MET A 1 5.82 25.02 -6.37
N LYS A 2 5.61 24.62 -5.11
CA LYS A 2 4.65 23.56 -4.75
C LYS A 2 3.22 24.05 -5.03
N LYS A 3 2.35 23.17 -5.53
CA LYS A 3 0.94 23.51 -5.74
C LYS A 3 0.15 23.22 -4.48
N GLU A 4 -0.66 24.17 -4.03
CA GLU A 4 -1.59 23.91 -2.94
C GLU A 4 -2.68 22.95 -3.42
N ARG A 5 -2.97 21.92 -2.62
CA ARG A 5 -3.99 20.93 -2.93
C ARG A 5 -4.88 20.68 -1.73
N SER A 6 -6.15 20.37 -2.01
CA SER A 6 -7.11 19.91 -1.00
C SER A 6 -6.70 18.57 -0.40
N VAL A 7 -7.20 18.29 0.80
CA VAL A 7 -7.04 17.00 1.50
C VAL A 7 -7.42 15.84 0.58
N PHE A 8 -8.55 15.96 -0.12
CA PHE A 8 -9.01 14.93 -1.06
C PHE A 8 -7.98 14.60 -2.14
N ASN A 9 -7.35 15.62 -2.73
CA ASN A 9 -6.35 15.42 -3.77
C ASN A 9 -5.08 14.77 -3.21
N VAL A 10 -4.64 15.15 -2.01
CA VAL A 10 -3.48 14.54 -1.33
C VAL A 10 -3.77 13.07 -1.05
N VAL A 11 -4.91 12.77 -0.42
CA VAL A 11 -5.32 11.41 -0.05
C VAL A 11 -5.49 10.55 -1.30
N THR A 12 -6.18 11.04 -2.33
CA THR A 12 -6.41 10.30 -3.58
C THR A 12 -5.09 10.00 -4.29
N THR A 13 -4.20 10.99 -4.39
CA THR A 13 -2.87 10.79 -4.97
C THR A 13 -2.09 9.75 -4.18
N HIS A 14 -2.19 9.81 -2.85
CA HIS A 14 -1.51 8.86 -1.97
C HIS A 14 -2.00 7.44 -2.23
N ILE A 15 -3.29 7.21 -2.00
CA ILE A 15 -3.94 5.90 -2.13
C ILE A 15 -3.79 5.32 -3.53
N LEU A 16 -3.99 6.11 -4.59
CA LEU A 16 -3.89 5.62 -5.96
C LEU A 16 -2.47 5.17 -6.29
N THR A 17 -1.46 5.91 -5.85
CA THR A 17 -0.06 5.57 -6.08
C THR A 17 0.35 4.33 -5.30
N THR A 18 -0.04 4.24 -4.02
CA THR A 18 0.35 3.16 -3.13
C THR A 18 -0.38 1.85 -3.40
N SER A 19 -1.65 1.92 -3.81
CA SER A 19 -2.54 0.75 -3.85
C SER A 19 -2.84 0.28 -5.26
N VAL A 20 -2.61 1.12 -6.28
CA VAL A 20 -2.93 0.78 -7.69
C VAL A 20 -1.69 0.86 -8.56
N VAL A 21 -1.10 2.04 -8.71
CA VAL A 21 -0.07 2.30 -9.74
C VAL A 21 1.19 1.48 -9.48
N ILE A 22 1.76 1.55 -8.29
CA ILE A 22 3.02 0.84 -7.99
C ILE A 22 2.80 -0.67 -7.79
N PRO A 23 1.76 -1.11 -7.06
CA PRO A 23 1.44 -2.54 -6.97
C PRO A 23 1.17 -3.20 -8.32
N PHE A 24 0.64 -2.48 -9.32
CA PHE A 24 0.48 -3.01 -10.68
C PHE A 24 1.81 -3.54 -11.26
N PHE A 25 2.91 -2.83 -11.07
CA PHE A 25 4.23 -3.29 -11.51
C PHE A 25 4.71 -4.50 -10.69
N GLY A 26 4.41 -4.53 -9.39
CA GLY A 26 4.68 -5.69 -8.54
C GLY A 26 3.93 -6.94 -9.01
N LEU A 27 2.65 -6.79 -9.39
CA LEU A 27 1.84 -7.88 -9.95
C LEU A 27 2.36 -8.33 -11.31
N LEU A 28 2.77 -7.40 -12.17
CA LEU A 28 3.36 -7.71 -13.47
C LEU A 28 4.63 -8.56 -13.32
N ILE A 29 5.52 -8.18 -12.40
CA ILE A 29 6.73 -8.94 -12.09
C ILE A 29 6.36 -10.29 -11.45
N GLY A 30 5.41 -10.31 -10.53
CA GLY A 30 4.90 -11.55 -9.93
C GLY A 30 4.33 -12.52 -10.97
N TYR A 31 3.69 -12.01 -12.03
CA TYR A 31 3.25 -12.82 -13.16
C TYR A 31 4.43 -13.38 -13.97
N MET A 32 5.45 -12.57 -14.25
CA MET A 32 6.67 -13.04 -14.94
C MET A 32 7.42 -14.10 -14.14
N ILE A 33 7.48 -13.95 -12.82
CA ILE A 33 8.07 -14.92 -11.89
C ILE A 33 7.28 -16.23 -11.94
N ASN A 34 5.95 -16.15 -11.83
CA ASN A 34 5.09 -17.34 -11.91
C ASN A 34 5.33 -18.08 -13.23
N LYS A 35 5.31 -17.38 -14.36
CA LYS A 35 5.53 -17.98 -15.68
C LYS A 35 6.90 -18.66 -15.83
N SER A 36 7.93 -18.10 -15.21
CA SER A 36 9.32 -18.58 -15.38
C SER A 36 9.70 -19.69 -14.40
N LEU A 37 9.16 -19.66 -13.17
CA LEU A 37 9.57 -20.53 -12.07
C LEU A 37 8.53 -21.58 -11.69
N SER A 38 7.30 -21.54 -12.20
CA SER A 38 6.27 -22.54 -11.86
C SER A 38 6.59 -23.95 -12.34
N THR A 39 7.57 -24.11 -13.24
CA THR A 39 8.04 -25.43 -13.71
C THR A 39 9.14 -26.01 -12.84
N THR A 40 9.80 -25.19 -12.00
CA THR A 40 10.97 -25.57 -11.20
C THR A 40 10.72 -25.53 -9.70
N LEU A 41 9.83 -24.65 -9.23
CA LEU A 41 9.48 -24.49 -7.82
C LEU A 41 8.09 -25.03 -7.53
N ASN A 42 7.86 -25.42 -6.27
CA ASN A 42 6.51 -25.79 -5.84
C ASN A 42 5.61 -24.54 -5.74
N GLN A 43 4.28 -24.75 -5.73
CA GLN A 43 3.32 -23.64 -5.73
C GLN A 43 3.43 -22.73 -4.49
N THR A 44 3.83 -23.29 -3.35
CA THR A 44 4.00 -22.55 -2.09
C THR A 44 5.19 -21.58 -2.18
N GLU A 45 6.31 -22.03 -2.73
CA GLU A 45 7.50 -21.20 -2.95
C GLU A 45 7.20 -20.05 -3.92
N VAL A 46 6.51 -20.35 -5.02
CA VAL A 46 6.10 -19.33 -6.00
C VAL A 46 5.18 -18.29 -5.36
N LEU A 47 4.23 -18.72 -4.52
CA LEU A 47 3.34 -17.82 -3.78
C LEU A 47 4.12 -16.87 -2.86
N LEU A 48 5.04 -17.42 -2.05
CA LEU A 48 5.86 -16.63 -1.13
C LEU A 48 6.72 -15.60 -1.86
N ILE A 49 7.35 -15.99 -2.97
CA ILE A 49 8.15 -15.05 -3.78
C ILE A 49 7.27 -13.93 -4.33
N LYS A 50 6.07 -14.24 -4.84
CA LYS A 50 5.13 -13.23 -5.34
C LYS A 50 4.73 -12.24 -4.25
N ASP A 51 4.49 -12.72 -3.04
CA ASP A 51 4.09 -11.85 -1.93
C ASP A 51 5.25 -10.99 -1.43
N ILE A 52 6.47 -11.51 -1.40
CA ILE A 52 7.67 -10.71 -1.13
C ILE A 52 7.82 -9.60 -2.17
N VAL A 53 7.68 -9.92 -3.45
CA VAL A 53 7.74 -8.92 -4.53
C VAL A 53 6.64 -7.89 -4.37
N PHE A 54 5.42 -8.30 -4.10
CA PHE A 54 4.31 -7.38 -3.86
C PHE A 54 4.59 -6.44 -2.68
N ILE A 55 5.08 -6.98 -1.55
CA ILE A 55 5.45 -6.21 -0.36
C ILE A 55 6.53 -5.17 -0.68
N ILE A 56 7.55 -5.55 -1.45
CA ILE A 56 8.63 -4.65 -1.86
C ILE A 56 8.07 -3.49 -2.71
N PHE A 57 7.27 -3.81 -3.73
CA PHE A 57 6.66 -2.79 -4.59
C PHE A 57 5.72 -1.90 -3.79
N PHE A 58 4.89 -2.46 -2.91
CA PHE A 58 4.01 -1.70 -2.05
C PHE A 58 4.79 -0.71 -1.17
N PHE A 59 5.88 -1.16 -0.53
CA PHE A 59 6.75 -0.30 0.27
C PHE A 59 7.35 0.85 -0.55
N PHE A 60 7.85 0.55 -1.76
CA PHE A 60 8.31 1.59 -2.67
C PHE A 60 7.19 2.53 -3.08
N GLY A 61 5.96 2.03 -3.26
CA GLY A 61 4.79 2.85 -3.59
C GLY A 61 4.46 3.85 -2.49
N VAL A 62 4.47 3.42 -1.22
CA VAL A 62 4.29 4.30 -0.06
C VAL A 62 5.36 5.38 -0.04
N ARG A 63 6.64 5.00 -0.15
CA ARG A 63 7.77 5.94 -0.11
C ARG A 63 7.75 6.92 -1.29
N TYR A 64 7.52 6.42 -2.49
CA TYR A 64 7.45 7.22 -3.71
C TYR A 64 6.32 8.24 -3.63
N SER A 65 5.14 7.80 -3.20
CA SER A 65 3.97 8.65 -3.06
C SER A 65 4.19 9.79 -2.07
N LEU A 66 4.71 9.48 -0.87
CA LEU A 66 5.02 10.52 0.13
C LEU A 66 6.10 11.48 -0.35
N SER A 67 7.15 10.98 -1.04
CA SER A 67 8.18 11.83 -1.64
C SER A 67 7.62 12.73 -2.74
N TYR A 68 6.70 12.23 -3.55
CA TYR A 68 6.02 13.03 -4.57
C TYR A 68 5.18 14.14 -3.95
N ILE A 69 4.37 13.83 -2.93
CA ILE A 69 3.58 14.82 -2.19
C ILE A 69 4.50 15.89 -1.60
N ASP A 70 5.59 15.48 -0.94
CA ASP A 70 6.55 16.41 -0.36
C ASP A 70 7.16 17.35 -1.40
N LYS A 71 7.58 16.84 -2.55
CA LYS A 71 8.25 17.65 -3.58
C LYS A 71 7.30 18.58 -4.33
N THR A 72 6.03 18.19 -4.49
CA THR A 72 5.12 18.83 -5.46
C THR A 72 3.92 19.53 -4.85
N ILE A 73 3.52 19.17 -3.62
CA ILE A 73 2.26 19.60 -3.01
C ILE A 73 2.51 20.30 -1.67
N THR A 74 1.84 21.43 -1.46
CA THR A 74 1.71 22.05 -0.14
C THR A 74 0.46 21.50 0.55
N VAL A 75 0.63 20.78 1.66
CA VAL A 75 -0.46 20.16 2.42
C VAL A 75 -0.96 21.14 3.49
N LYS A 76 -2.16 21.72 3.29
CA LYS A 76 -2.74 22.69 4.25
C LYS A 76 -3.19 22.07 5.56
N ASP A 77 -3.70 20.84 5.50
CA ASP A 77 -4.26 20.15 6.66
C ASP A 77 -3.69 18.72 6.74
N PRO A 78 -2.48 18.58 7.32
CA PRO A 78 -1.83 17.27 7.41
C PRO A 78 -2.57 16.32 8.35
N LYS A 79 -3.27 16.84 9.38
CA LYS A 79 -4.03 16.04 10.35
C LYS A 79 -5.19 15.32 9.66
N ASN A 80 -6.00 16.04 8.90
CA ASN A 80 -7.09 15.43 8.15
C ASN A 80 -6.56 14.57 7.00
N SER A 81 -5.49 14.97 6.32
CA SER A 81 -4.86 14.16 5.27
C SER A 81 -4.37 12.80 5.79
N LEU A 82 -3.74 12.76 6.97
CA LEU A 82 -3.38 11.51 7.64
C LEU A 82 -4.63 10.67 7.96
N ARG A 83 -5.61 11.27 8.66
CA ARG A 83 -6.80 10.55 9.11
C ARG A 83 -7.56 9.93 7.93
N PHE A 84 -7.80 10.70 6.88
CA PHE A 84 -8.51 10.20 5.70
C PHE A 84 -7.69 9.18 4.93
N SER A 85 -6.36 9.33 4.82
CA SER A 85 -5.52 8.30 4.20
C SER A 85 -5.62 6.96 4.92
N LEU A 86 -5.59 6.97 6.27
CA LEU A 86 -5.72 5.75 7.07
C LEU A 86 -7.11 5.13 6.95
N ILE A 87 -8.18 5.94 6.97
CA ILE A 87 -9.56 5.44 6.83
C ILE A 87 -9.79 4.82 5.46
N VAL A 88 -9.44 5.54 4.39
CA VAL A 88 -9.64 5.06 3.01
C VAL A 88 -8.82 3.81 2.76
N PHE A 89 -7.55 3.80 3.17
CA PHE A 89 -6.70 2.61 3.03
C PHE A 89 -7.23 1.43 3.85
N GLY A 90 -7.63 1.66 5.10
CA GLY A 90 -8.20 0.63 5.97
C GLY A 90 -9.48 0.02 5.39
N LEU A 91 -10.38 0.85 4.85
CA LEU A 91 -11.58 0.37 4.17
C LEU A 91 -11.25 -0.50 2.95
N LEU A 92 -10.34 -0.04 2.09
CA LEU A 92 -9.89 -0.83 0.93
C LEU A 92 -9.30 -2.18 1.36
N MET A 93 -8.46 -2.18 2.38
CA MET A 93 -7.84 -3.39 2.92
C MET A 93 -8.87 -4.38 3.45
N VAL A 94 -9.86 -3.89 4.23
CA VAL A 94 -10.94 -4.73 4.75
C VAL A 94 -11.77 -5.32 3.61
N MET A 95 -12.10 -4.53 2.59
CA MET A 95 -12.84 -5.02 1.42
C MET A 95 -12.07 -6.11 0.67
N ILE A 96 -10.79 -5.90 0.39
CA ILE A 96 -9.96 -6.90 -0.31
C ILE A 96 -9.76 -8.15 0.55
N PHE A 97 -9.56 -7.99 1.86
CA PHE A 97 -9.47 -9.12 2.79
C PHE A 97 -10.74 -9.99 2.73
N PHE A 98 -11.92 -9.37 2.81
CA PHE A 98 -13.18 -10.11 2.71
C PHE A 98 -13.31 -10.82 1.37
N LEU A 99 -12.94 -10.18 0.25
CA LEU A 99 -12.96 -10.81 -1.07
C LEU A 99 -12.05 -12.04 -1.13
N ASN A 100 -10.83 -11.96 -0.57
CA ASN A 100 -9.90 -13.09 -0.55
C ASN A 100 -10.38 -14.26 0.33
N VAL A 101 -10.97 -13.97 1.49
CA VAL A 101 -11.52 -14.99 2.38
C VAL A 101 -12.73 -15.67 1.74
N LEU A 102 -13.62 -14.92 1.09
CA LEU A 102 -14.80 -15.45 0.41
C LEU A 102 -14.46 -16.26 -0.84
N ALA A 103 -13.41 -15.88 -1.58
CA ALA A 103 -12.98 -16.60 -2.78
C ALA A 103 -12.45 -18.01 -2.47
N TYR A 104 -11.76 -18.18 -1.33
CA TYR A 104 -11.18 -19.45 -0.91
C TYR A 104 -11.36 -19.66 0.60
N PRO A 105 -12.57 -20.05 1.05
CA PRO A 105 -12.88 -20.17 2.47
C PRO A 105 -12.12 -21.35 3.09
N ASN A 106 -11.03 -21.03 3.79
CA ASN A 106 -10.17 -21.98 4.49
C ASN A 106 -9.52 -21.28 5.69
N THR A 107 -9.48 -21.94 6.85
CA THR A 107 -8.89 -21.40 8.08
C THR A 107 -7.42 -21.03 7.93
N LEU A 108 -6.61 -21.89 7.29
CA LEU A 108 -5.20 -21.62 7.02
C LEU A 108 -5.03 -20.41 6.09
N ASN A 109 -5.85 -20.34 5.04
CA ASN A 109 -5.87 -19.19 4.13
C ASN A 109 -6.26 -17.89 4.88
N THR A 110 -7.20 -17.97 5.82
CA THR A 110 -7.64 -16.81 6.60
C THR A 110 -6.50 -16.30 7.49
N ILE A 111 -5.82 -17.20 8.22
CA ILE A 111 -4.66 -16.85 9.06
C ILE A 111 -3.55 -16.23 8.20
N TYR A 112 -3.27 -16.82 7.04
CA TYR A 112 -2.30 -16.30 6.09
C TYR A 112 -2.63 -14.88 5.63
N ASN A 113 -3.88 -14.64 5.20
CA ASN A 113 -4.33 -13.33 4.76
C ASN A 113 -4.26 -12.31 5.91
N ILE A 114 -4.64 -12.67 7.14
CA ILE A 114 -4.51 -11.78 8.31
C ILE A 114 -3.05 -11.32 8.47
N ALA A 115 -2.10 -12.24 8.40
CA ALA A 115 -0.68 -11.91 8.50
C ALA A 115 -0.21 -11.00 7.34
N PHE A 116 -0.56 -11.36 6.10
CA PHE A 116 -0.19 -10.60 4.91
C PHE A 116 -0.75 -9.17 4.92
N PHE A 117 -2.07 -9.02 5.13
CA PHE A 117 -2.70 -7.70 5.21
C PHE A 117 -2.24 -6.91 6.43
N GLY A 118 -1.89 -7.58 7.54
CA GLY A 118 -1.27 -6.96 8.70
C GLY A 118 0.07 -6.30 8.36
N ILE A 119 0.95 -7.02 7.63
CA ILE A 119 2.24 -6.48 7.15
C ILE A 119 2.01 -5.27 6.25
N ILE A 120 1.13 -5.39 5.25
CA ILE A 120 0.81 -4.30 4.32
C ILE A 120 0.27 -3.07 5.07
N PHE A 121 -0.61 -3.26 6.06
CA PHE A 121 -1.13 -2.17 6.87
C PHE A 121 -0.03 -1.48 7.68
N ILE A 122 0.88 -2.23 8.29
CA ILE A 122 2.02 -1.67 9.05
C ILE A 122 2.93 -0.85 8.12
N LEU A 123 3.24 -1.38 6.93
CA LEU A 123 4.09 -0.71 5.93
C LEU A 123 3.45 0.57 5.38
N PHE A 124 2.13 0.66 5.34
CA PHE A 124 1.42 1.89 5.03
C PHE A 124 1.40 2.85 6.23
N TYR A 125 0.97 2.36 7.38
CA TYR A 125 0.70 3.17 8.56
C TYR A 125 1.94 3.89 9.08
N ILE A 126 3.07 3.19 9.24
CA ILE A 126 4.28 3.76 9.86
C ILE A 126 4.83 4.95 9.05
N PRO A 127 5.13 4.82 7.75
CA PRO A 127 5.68 5.93 6.97
C PRO A 127 4.69 7.07 6.82
N THR A 128 3.41 6.77 6.58
CA THR A 128 2.36 7.78 6.38
C THR A 128 2.12 8.58 7.65
N LYS A 129 2.02 7.92 8.82
CA LYS A 129 1.93 8.61 10.11
C LYS A 129 3.15 9.47 10.37
N ARG A 130 4.37 8.93 10.20
CA ARG A 130 5.61 9.68 10.41
C ARG A 130 5.66 10.93 9.54
N TYR A 131 5.31 10.81 8.26
CA TYR A 131 5.32 11.93 7.32
C TYR A 131 4.37 13.07 7.73
N PHE A 132 3.08 12.76 7.92
CA PHE A 132 2.10 13.80 8.24
C PHE A 132 2.27 14.40 9.64
N THR A 133 2.75 13.63 10.63
CA THR A 133 3.08 14.16 11.95
C THR A 133 4.28 15.12 11.89
N ASN A 134 5.31 14.81 11.09
CA ASN A 134 6.44 15.71 10.91
C ASN A 134 6.00 17.03 10.25
N LEU A 135 5.11 16.97 9.26
CA LEU A 135 4.50 18.16 8.65
C LEU A 135 3.77 19.04 9.68
N LEU A 136 3.02 18.43 10.61
CA LEU A 136 2.34 19.15 11.69
C LEU A 136 3.32 19.90 12.59
N SER A 137 4.48 19.30 12.90
CA SER A 137 5.51 19.95 13.73
C SER A 137 6.26 21.10 13.04
N THR A 138 6.13 21.22 11.72
CA THR A 138 6.79 22.27 10.92
C THR A 138 5.86 23.41 10.52
N LEU A 139 4.57 23.33 10.85
CA LEU A 139 3.63 24.43 10.61
C LEU A 139 3.75 25.46 11.75
N PRO A 140 3.83 26.77 11.40
CA PRO A 140 3.92 27.85 12.38
C PRO A 140 2.65 27.99 13.23
#